data_AF-A0A848VJN8-F1
#
_entry.id   AF-A0A848VJN8-F1
#
_cell.length_a   1.000
_cell.length_b   1.000
_cell.length_c   1.000
_cell.angle_alpha   90.00
_cell.angle_beta   90.00
_cell.angle_gamma   90.00
#
_symmetry.space_group_name_H-M   'P 1'
#
loop_
_entity.id
_entity.type
_entity.pdbx_description
1 polymer ?
#
loop_
_entity_poly.entity_id
_entity_poly.type
_entity_poly.pdbx_seq_one_letter_code
_entity_poly.pdbx_strand_id
1 'polypeptide(L)'
;MPDLAYFLPIAFGIVHGILFSILLAGRGLWRRQPADLFLAALLVAGSLRLLPYVLGFLDINILWNEWMFLPLETGLLIGPLFWLFLRARTNNAFRLQAKDLVHLIPYGVFAAYRLAVFSRDSAFVFDWVDRIDLPVIQPMVTLLIGVSLVVYL
;
A
#
# COMPACT_ATOMS: atom_id res chain seq x y z
N MET A 1 23.44 -11.45 14.50
CA MET A 1 22.54 -11.99 13.46
C MET A 1 21.15 -11.47 13.75
N PRO A 2 20.38 -10.99 12.77
CA PRO A 2 18.99 -10.62 12.99
C PRO A 2 18.24 -11.85 13.53
N ASP A 3 17.39 -11.66 14.53
CA ASP A 3 16.58 -12.73 15.10
C ASP A 3 15.62 -13.26 14.03
N LEU A 4 15.99 -14.39 13.42
CA LEU A 4 15.27 -15.05 12.34
C LEU A 4 13.77 -15.24 12.66
N ALA A 5 13.44 -15.38 13.95
CA ALA A 5 12.08 -15.51 14.44
C ALA A 5 11.15 -14.33 14.08
N TYR A 6 11.67 -13.10 13.96
CA TYR A 6 10.84 -11.92 13.66
C TYR A 6 10.78 -11.62 12.16
N PHE A 7 11.88 -11.85 11.44
CA PHE A 7 11.98 -11.57 10.01
C PHE A 7 11.24 -12.59 9.15
N LEU A 8 11.40 -13.89 9.45
CA LEU A 8 10.90 -14.97 8.61
C LEU A 8 9.38 -14.93 8.39
N PRO A 9 8.53 -14.67 9.40
CA PRO A 9 7.09 -14.60 9.20
C PRO A 9 6.68 -13.48 8.24
N ILE A 10 7.32 -12.31 8.33
CA ILE A 10 7.01 -11.16 7.49
C ILE A 10 7.44 -11.45 6.05
N ALA A 11 8.67 -11.93 5.85
CA ALA A 11 9.18 -12.28 4.53
C ALA A 11 8.34 -13.38 3.87
N PHE A 12 7.97 -14.41 4.63
CA PHE A 12 7.08 -15.47 4.17
C PHE A 12 5.71 -14.90 3.76
N GLY A 13 5.13 -14.03 4.59
CA GLY A 13 3.87 -13.35 4.31
C GLY A 13 3.91 -12.51 3.03
N ILE A 14 4.98 -11.75 2.81
CA ILE A 14 5.17 -10.96 1.58
C ILE A 14 5.22 -11.87 0.36
N VAL A 15 6.05 -12.92 0.39
CA VAL A 15 6.18 -13.86 -0.74
C VAL A 15 4.83 -14.50 -1.08
N HIS A 16 4.11 -14.99 -0.08
CA HIS A 16 2.78 -15.58 -0.29
C HIS A 16 1.76 -14.55 -0.75
N GLY A 17 1.77 -13.35 -0.17
CA GLY A 17 0.91 -12.24 -0.59
C GLY A 17 1.11 -11.91 -2.07
N ILE A 18 2.36 -11.80 -2.52
CA ILE A 18 2.66 -11.55 -3.94
C ILE A 18 2.23 -12.73 -4.81
N LEU A 19 2.58 -13.98 -4.46
CA LEU A 19 2.18 -15.16 -5.23
C LEU A 19 0.66 -15.27 -5.37
N PHE A 20 -0.09 -15.15 -4.27
CA PHE A 20 -1.55 -15.19 -4.31
C PHE A 20 -2.13 -13.99 -5.05
N SER A 21 -1.53 -12.81 -4.95
CA SER A 21 -1.99 -11.64 -5.71
C SER A 21 -1.91 -11.89 -7.23
N ILE A 22 -0.84 -12.51 -7.72
CA ILE A 22 -0.67 -12.86 -9.14
C ILE A 22 -1.74 -13.88 -9.57
N LEU A 23 -1.94 -14.93 -8.78
CA LEU A 23 -2.95 -15.97 -9.08
C LEU A 23 -4.37 -15.39 -9.10
N LEU A 24 -4.71 -14.54 -8.12
CA LEU A 24 -6.01 -13.88 -8.02
C LEU A 24 -6.20 -12.85 -9.13
N ALA A 25 -5.17 -12.08 -9.47
CA ALA A 25 -5.23 -11.14 -10.59
C ALA A 25 -5.48 -11.86 -11.91
N GLY A 26 -4.72 -12.93 -12.19
CA GLY A 26 -4.91 -13.76 -13.38
C GLY A 26 -6.32 -14.37 -13.45
N ARG A 27 -6.79 -14.95 -12.34
CA ARG A 27 -8.15 -15.51 -12.25
C ARG A 27 -9.23 -14.44 -12.41
N GLY A 28 -9.07 -13.30 -11.75
CA GLY A 28 -10.00 -12.18 -11.75
C GLY A 28 -10.14 -11.54 -13.13
N LEU A 29 -9.04 -11.40 -13.87
CA LEU A 29 -9.05 -10.93 -15.25
C LEU A 29 -9.75 -11.94 -16.17
N TRP A 30 -9.41 -13.23 -16.06
CA TRP A 30 -9.98 -14.25 -16.93
C TRP A 30 -11.47 -14.49 -16.69
N ARG A 31 -11.90 -14.52 -15.43
CA ARG A 31 -13.31 -14.74 -15.03
C ARG A 31 -14.12 -13.45 -14.92
N ARG A 32 -13.51 -12.29 -15.19
CA ARG A 32 -14.09 -10.95 -14.98
C ARG A 32 -14.70 -10.80 -13.58
N GLN A 33 -13.98 -11.30 -12.57
CA GLN A 33 -14.41 -11.30 -11.17
C GLN A 33 -13.70 -10.17 -10.40
N PRO A 34 -14.34 -9.00 -10.20
CA PRO A 34 -13.70 -7.84 -9.60
C PRO A 34 -13.26 -8.06 -8.16
N ALA A 35 -13.95 -8.91 -7.40
CA ALA A 35 -13.55 -9.27 -6.04
C ALA A 35 -12.13 -9.85 -5.98
N ASP A 36 -11.77 -10.70 -6.94
CA ASP A 36 -10.42 -11.28 -6.99
C ASP A 36 -9.36 -10.22 -7.26
N LEU A 37 -9.68 -9.22 -8.10
CA LEU A 37 -8.77 -8.12 -8.41
C LEU A 37 -8.55 -7.20 -7.20
N PHE A 38 -9.61 -6.89 -6.44
CA PHE A 38 -9.49 -6.09 -5.22
C PHE A 38 -8.72 -6.83 -4.13
N LEU A 39 -8.95 -8.13 -3.97
CA LEU A 39 -8.19 -8.94 -3.03
C LEU A 39 -6.71 -9.03 -3.44
N ALA A 40 -6.42 -9.21 -4.74
CA ALA A 40 -5.06 -9.16 -5.25
C ALA A 40 -4.39 -7.81 -4.96
N ALA A 41 -5.08 -6.70 -5.21
CA ALA A 41 -4.57 -5.36 -4.91
C ALA A 41 -4.33 -5.15 -3.40
N LEU A 42 -5.20 -5.68 -2.54
CA LEU A 42 -5.05 -5.61 -1.09
C LEU A 42 -3.80 -6.37 -0.61
N LEU A 43 -3.54 -7.54 -1.19
CA LEU A 43 -2.34 -8.33 -0.90
C LEU A 43 -1.07 -7.60 -1.37
N VAL A 44 -1.08 -7.00 -2.56
CA VAL A 44 0.05 -6.16 -3.03
C VAL A 44 0.26 -4.98 -2.10
N ALA A 45 -0.81 -4.27 -1.75
CA ALA A 45 -0.74 -3.12 -0.84
C ALA A 45 -0.11 -3.51 0.51
N GLY A 46 -0.60 -4.60 1.12
CA GLY A 46 -0.04 -5.13 2.37
C GLY A 46 1.43 -5.54 2.23
N SER A 47 1.79 -6.24 1.15
CA SER A 47 3.18 -6.65 0.88
C SER A 47 4.12 -5.46 0.72
N LEU A 48 3.73 -4.43 -0.03
CA LEU A 48 4.53 -3.22 -0.22
C LEU A 48 4.75 -2.47 1.10
N ARG A 49 3.73 -2.42 1.97
CA ARG A 49 3.84 -1.79 3.29
C ARG A 49 4.81 -2.53 4.22
N LEU A 50 4.90 -3.86 4.09
CA LEU A 50 5.78 -4.68 4.92
C LEU A 50 7.22 -4.77 4.39
N LEU A 51 7.43 -4.48 3.10
CA LEU A 51 8.73 -4.58 2.44
C LEU A 51 9.86 -3.77 3.12
N PRO A 52 9.64 -2.50 3.57
CA PRO A 52 10.68 -1.73 4.25
C PRO A 52 11.19 -2.40 5.53
N TYR A 53 10.32 -3.08 6.27
CA TYR A 53 10.70 -3.79 7.50
C TYR A 53 11.63 -4.96 7.19
N VAL A 54 11.30 -5.75 6.17
CA VAL A 54 12.12 -6.88 5.71
C VAL A 54 13.50 -6.41 5.26
N LEU A 55 13.59 -5.32 4.49
CA LEU A 55 14.87 -4.79 4.03
C LEU A 55 15.69 -4.21 5.19
N GLY A 56 15.05 -3.52 6.14
CA GLY A 56 15.70 -3.05 7.37
C GLY A 56 16.30 -4.18 8.22
N PHE A 57 15.59 -5.31 8.36
CA PHE A 57 16.11 -6.48 9.09
C PHE A 57 17.31 -7.14 8.42
N LEU A 58 17.44 -7.00 7.10
CA LEU A 58 18.58 -7.50 6.32
C LEU A 58 19.74 -6.51 6.25
N ASP A 59 19.67 -5.39 6.96
CA ASP A 59 20.62 -4.26 6.89
C ASP A 59 20.75 -3.66 5.48
N ILE A 60 19.70 -3.82 4.66
CA ILE A 60 19.59 -3.24 3.32
C ILE A 60 18.89 -1.88 3.45
N ASN A 61 19.69 -0.84 3.62
CA ASN A 61 19.19 0.52 3.89
C ASN A 61 18.95 1.38 2.64
N ILE A 62 18.90 0.79 1.44
CA ILE A 62 18.66 1.55 0.19
C ILE A 62 17.33 2.31 0.22
N LEU A 63 16.31 1.76 0.89
CA LEU A 63 15.04 2.44 1.08
C LEU A 63 15.16 3.69 1.95
N TRP A 64 16.06 3.72 2.93
CA TRP A 64 16.22 4.87 3.82
C TRP A 64 17.22 5.89 3.27
N ASN A 65 18.21 5.41 2.50
CA ASN A 65 19.29 6.26 1.99
C ASN A 65 18.96 6.89 0.63
N GLU A 66 18.24 6.17 -0.23
CA GLU A 66 18.03 6.56 -1.63
C GLU A 66 16.55 6.59 -2.00
N TRP A 67 15.75 5.64 -1.51
CA TRP A 67 14.36 5.45 -1.94
C TRP A 67 13.31 5.81 -0.88
N MET A 68 13.65 6.74 0.02
CA MET A 68 12.84 7.06 1.21
C MET A 68 11.43 7.55 0.89
N PHE A 69 11.26 8.16 -0.29
CA PHE A 69 9.98 8.68 -0.76
C PHE A 69 9.24 7.79 -1.76
N LEU A 70 9.71 6.56 -2.00
CA LEU A 70 8.96 5.63 -2.83
C LEU A 70 7.56 5.40 -2.19
N PRO A 71 6.45 5.36 -2.96
CA PRO A 71 5.10 5.30 -2.41
C PRO A 71 4.75 3.87 -1.95
N LEU A 72 5.51 3.35 -0.99
CA LEU A 72 5.29 2.05 -0.35
C LEU A 72 4.27 2.13 0.80
N GLU A 73 3.97 3.33 1.28
CA GLU A 73 2.97 3.60 2.31
C GLU A 73 1.54 3.51 1.75
N THR A 74 1.05 2.29 1.63
CA THR A 74 -0.25 1.95 1.02
C THR A 74 -1.43 1.98 2.00
N GLY A 75 -1.27 2.50 3.21
CA GLY A 75 -2.28 2.44 4.27
C GLY A 75 -3.65 3.02 3.87
N LEU A 76 -3.66 4.08 3.06
CA LEU A 76 -4.88 4.71 2.55
C LEU A 76 -5.67 3.84 1.56
N LEU A 77 -5.05 2.80 0.98
CA LEU A 77 -5.74 1.83 0.11
C LEU A 77 -6.52 0.77 0.89
N ILE A 78 -6.13 0.48 2.13
CA ILE A 78 -6.61 -0.71 2.85
C ILE A 78 -8.14 -0.67 3.03
N GLY A 79 -8.68 0.39 3.61
CA GLY A 79 -10.13 0.56 3.80
C GLY A 79 -10.92 0.46 2.48
N PRO A 80 -10.64 1.33 1.48
CA PRO A 80 -11.32 1.32 0.19
C PRO A 80 -11.26 -0.03 -0.53
N LEU A 81 -10.09 -0.66 -0.59
CA LEU A 81 -9.92 -1.96 -1.27
C LEU A 81 -10.68 -3.06 -0.54
N PHE A 82 -10.69 -3.05 0.80
CA PHE A 82 -11.45 -4.02 1.58
C PHE A 82 -12.96 -3.86 1.36
N TRP A 83 -13.47 -2.62 1.38
CA TRP A 83 -14.87 -2.34 1.09
C TRP A 83 -15.25 -2.73 -0.34
N LEU A 84 -14.44 -2.38 -1.35
CA LEU A 84 -14.66 -2.77 -2.75
C LEU A 84 -14.64 -4.29 -2.91
N PHE A 85 -13.73 -4.98 -2.23
CA PHE A 85 -13.67 -6.44 -2.18
C PHE A 85 -14.98 -7.03 -1.62
N LEU A 86 -15.42 -6.58 -0.44
CA LEU A 86 -16.65 -7.07 0.19
C LEU A 86 -17.88 -6.78 -0.67
N ARG A 87 -17.97 -5.57 -1.22
CA ARG A 87 -19.07 -5.16 -2.09
C ARG A 87 -19.13 -6.01 -3.36
N ALA A 88 -17.99 -6.27 -3.99
CA ALA A 88 -17.89 -7.13 -5.16
C ALA A 88 -18.17 -8.61 -4.85
N ARG A 89 -17.88 -9.05 -3.61
CA ARG A 89 -18.08 -10.46 -3.19
C ARG A 89 -19.51 -10.76 -2.77
N THR A 90 -20.18 -9.82 -2.12
CA THR A 90 -21.54 -10.00 -1.60
C THR A 90 -22.62 -9.62 -2.62
N ASN A 91 -22.31 -8.74 -3.58
CA ASN A 91 -23.24 -8.35 -4.63
C ASN A 91 -22.85 -8.95 -5.98
N ASN A 92 -23.54 -10.01 -6.40
CA ASN A 92 -23.31 -10.67 -7.69
C ASN A 92 -23.58 -9.78 -8.92
N ALA A 93 -24.36 -8.70 -8.76
CA ALA A 93 -24.61 -7.72 -9.81
C ALA A 93 -23.57 -6.60 -9.86
N PHE A 94 -22.58 -6.60 -8.95
CA PHE A 94 -21.55 -5.57 -8.91
C PHE A 94 -20.74 -5.54 -10.21
N ARG A 95 -20.65 -4.35 -10.79
CA ARG A 95 -19.78 -4.03 -11.93
C ARG A 95 -18.97 -2.82 -11.53
N LEU A 96 -17.66 -2.91 -11.71
CA LEU A 96 -16.76 -1.79 -11.44
C LEU A 96 -17.10 -0.61 -12.35
N GLN A 97 -17.41 0.54 -11.75
CA GLN A 97 -17.65 1.80 -12.45
C GLN A 97 -16.60 2.83 -12.02
N ALA A 98 -16.39 3.87 -12.84
CA ALA A 98 -15.43 4.93 -12.54
C ALA A 98 -15.71 5.61 -11.18
N LYS A 99 -16.99 5.74 -10.79
CA LYS A 99 -17.38 6.30 -9.49
C LYS A 99 -16.85 5.49 -8.29
N ASP A 100 -16.68 4.18 -8.45
CA ASP A 100 -16.17 3.32 -7.39
C ASP A 100 -14.65 3.51 -7.21
N LEU A 101 -13.94 3.98 -8.24
CA LEU A 101 -12.50 4.29 -8.18
C LEU A 101 -12.20 5.61 -7.47
N VAL A 102 -13.21 6.47 -7.25
CA VAL A 102 -13.07 7.73 -6.50
C VAL A 102 -12.57 7.47 -5.07
N HIS A 103 -12.93 6.32 -4.49
CA HIS A 103 -12.48 5.90 -3.17
C HIS A 103 -10.96 5.66 -3.09
N LEU A 104 -10.28 5.49 -4.24
CA LEU A 104 -8.82 5.33 -4.32
C LEU A 104 -8.07 6.66 -4.51
N ILE A 105 -8.78 7.77 -4.75
CA ILE A 105 -8.18 9.09 -4.96
C ILE A 105 -7.30 9.54 -3.78
N PRO A 106 -7.69 9.37 -2.50
CA PRO A 106 -6.84 9.80 -1.38
C PRO A 106 -5.43 9.18 -1.45
N TYR A 107 -5.33 7.89 -1.74
CA TYR A 107 -4.03 7.26 -1.96
C TYR A 107 -3.37 7.75 -3.25
N GLY A 108 -4.11 7.90 -4.34
CA GLY A 108 -3.56 8.41 -5.61
C GLY A 108 -2.89 9.78 -5.46
N VAL A 109 -3.53 10.70 -4.72
CA VAL A 109 -2.97 12.02 -4.41
C VAL A 109 -1.73 11.90 -3.52
N PHE A 110 -1.79 11.07 -2.47
CA PHE A 110 -0.65 10.86 -1.58
C PHE A 110 0.56 10.23 -2.31
N ALA A 111 0.32 9.20 -3.14
CA ALA A 111 1.34 8.56 -3.95
C ALA A 111 1.95 9.54 -4.97
N ALA A 112 1.15 10.38 -5.60
CA ALA A 112 1.63 11.42 -6.51
C ALA A 112 2.50 12.46 -5.79
N TYR A 113 2.08 12.92 -4.60
CA TYR A 113 2.91 13.77 -3.74
C TYR A 113 4.26 13.11 -3.42
N ARG A 114 4.25 11.84 -2.99
CA ARG A 114 5.46 11.11 -2.67
C ARG A 114 6.39 10.95 -3.87
N LEU A 115 5.85 10.61 -5.04
CA LEU A 115 6.62 10.53 -6.29
C LEU A 115 7.20 11.88 -6.72
N ALA A 116 6.46 12.97 -6.54
CA ALA A 116 6.96 14.31 -6.85
C ALA A 116 8.16 14.69 -5.97
N VAL A 117 8.12 14.39 -4.68
CA VAL A 117 9.24 14.60 -3.75
C VAL A 117 10.40 13.65 -4.07
N PHE A 118 10.11 12.37 -4.32
CA PHE A 118 11.10 11.36 -4.70
C PHE A 118 11.90 11.73 -5.96
N SER A 119 11.30 12.45 -6.90
CA SER A 119 11.97 12.89 -8.13
C SER A 119 13.01 14.00 -7.93
N ARG A 120 13.15 14.53 -6.71
CA ARG A 120 14.14 15.57 -6.36
C ARG A 120 15.46 14.95 -5.90
N ASP A 121 16.48 15.80 -5.74
CA ASP A 121 17.77 15.37 -5.20
C ASP A 121 17.66 14.96 -3.72
N SER A 122 18.61 14.12 -3.27
CA SER A 122 18.59 13.57 -1.92
C SER A 122 18.66 14.64 -0.83
N ALA A 123 19.40 15.75 -1.05
CA ALA A 123 19.50 16.82 -0.06
C ALA A 123 18.16 17.53 0.14
N PHE A 124 17.44 17.83 -0.94
CA PHE A 124 16.07 18.34 -0.85
C PHE A 124 15.15 17.36 -0.14
N VAL A 125 15.23 16.07 -0.48
CA VAL A 125 14.38 15.04 0.12
C VAL A 125 14.58 14.98 1.62
N PHE A 126 15.82 14.89 2.11
CA PHE A 126 16.10 14.85 3.55
C PHE A 126 15.64 16.11 4.29
N ASP A 127 15.87 17.30 3.72
CA ASP A 127 15.37 18.55 4.31
C ASP A 127 13.83 18.59 4.39
N TRP A 128 13.16 18.08 3.35
CA TRP A 128 11.72 18.00 3.29
C TRP A 128 11.13 17.02 4.31
N VAL A 129 11.79 15.87 4.55
CA VAL A 129 11.42 14.91 5.59
C VAL A 129 11.29 15.62 6.93
N ASP A 130 12.34 16.32 7.33
CA ASP A 130 12.47 16.85 8.68
C ASP A 130 11.57 18.07 8.91
N ARG A 131 11.43 18.94 7.89
CA ARG A 131 10.65 20.17 8.03
C ARG A 131 9.15 19.98 7.82
N ILE A 132 8.75 19.04 6.95
CA ILE A 132 7.37 18.97 6.44
C ILE A 132 6.78 17.57 6.56
N ASP A 133 7.46 16.54 6.04
CA ASP A 133 6.84 15.21 5.97
C ASP A 133 6.55 14.63 7.35
N LEU A 134 7.58 14.51 8.21
CA LEU A 134 7.43 13.97 9.56
C LEU A 134 6.53 14.82 10.48
N PRO A 135 6.69 16.15 10.57
CA PRO A 135 5.89 16.93 11.52
C PRO A 135 4.45 17.19 11.07
N VAL A 136 4.17 17.21 9.76
CA VAL A 136 2.86 17.65 9.23
C VAL A 136 2.17 16.55 8.44
N ILE A 137 2.85 15.98 7.43
CA ILE A 137 2.20 15.06 6.49
C ILE A 137 1.93 13.69 7.12
N GLN A 138 2.90 13.09 7.81
CA GLN A 138 2.77 11.77 8.41
C GLN A 138 1.66 11.69 9.48
N PRO A 139 1.51 12.66 10.41
CA PRO A 139 0.39 12.68 11.36
C PRO A 139 -0.95 12.80 10.64
N MET A 140 -1.03 13.66 9.61
CA MET A 140 -2.25 13.85 8.84
C MET A 140 -2.64 12.59 8.06
N VAL A 141 -1.67 11.94 7.41
CA VAL A 141 -1.89 10.67 6.69
C VAL A 141 -2.31 9.58 7.66
N THR A 142 -1.69 9.49 8.83
CA THR A 142 -2.06 8.52 9.88
C THR A 142 -3.50 8.73 10.32
N LEU A 143 -3.92 9.97 10.55
CA LEU A 143 -5.30 10.31 10.88
C LEU A 143 -6.25 9.90 9.73
N LEU A 144 -5.90 10.21 8.49
CA LEU A 144 -6.69 9.85 7.31
C LEU A 144 -6.81 8.34 7.12
N ILE A 145 -5.78 7.57 7.45
CA ILE A 145 -5.84 6.09 7.48
C ILE A 145 -6.85 5.65 8.54
N GLY A 146 -6.80 6.22 9.75
CA GLY A 146 -7.77 5.93 10.80
C GLY A 146 -9.21 6.23 10.38
N VAL A 147 -9.46 7.41 9.81
CA VAL A 147 -10.78 7.79 9.26
C VAL A 147 -11.21 6.84 8.16
N SER A 148 -10.31 6.49 7.24
CA SER A 148 -10.58 5.55 6.16
C SER A 148 -11.04 4.20 6.70
N LEU A 149 -10.34 3.65 7.70
CA LEU A 149 -10.73 2.38 8.31
C LEU A 149 -12.12 2.48 8.96
N VAL A 150 -12.43 3.54 9.70
CA VAL A 150 -13.75 3.74 10.33
C VAL A 150 -14.89 3.89 9.30
N VAL A 151 -14.61 4.51 8.15
CA VAL A 151 -15.63 4.73 7.11
C VAL A 151 -15.93 3.44 6.33
N TYR A 152 -14.95 2.56 6.16
CA TYR A 152 -15.04 1.40 5.26
C TYR A 152 -15.18 0.04 5.96
N LEU A 153 -14.85 -0.07 7.26
CA LEU A 153 -14.96 -1.29 8.07
C LEU A 153 -16.07 -1.17 9.10
#